data_AF-A0A2V6WAN3-F1
#
_entry.id   AF-A0A2V6WAN3-F1
#
_cell.length_a   1.000
_cell.length_b   1.000
_cell.length_c   1.000
_cell.angle_alpha   90.00
_cell.angle_beta   90.00
_cell.angle_gamma   90.00
#
_symmetry.space_group_name_H-M   'P 1'
#
loop_
_entity.id
_entity.type
_entity.pdbx_description
1 polymer ?
#
loop_
_entity_poly.entity_id
_entity_poly.type
_entity_poly.pdbx_seq_one_letter_code
_entity_poly.pdbx_strand_id
1 'polypeptide(L)' 'MTITVYGAGAIGGVTGAALARAGQDVPLADRAEDHVAAMNAHGLTMASSSRSPAGSSR' A
#
# COMPACT_ATOMS: atom_id res chain seq x y z
N MET A 1 -5.53 15.77 6.28
CA MET A 1 -5.47 15.04 7.58
C MET A 1 -4.49 13.90 7.40
N THR A 2 -3.65 13.64 8.39
CA THR A 2 -2.64 12.57 8.33
C THR A 2 -3.18 11.33 9.05
N ILE A 3 -3.02 10.16 8.43
CA ILE A 3 -3.47 8.87 8.98
C ILE A 3 -2.27 7.94 9.07
N THR A 4 -1.78 7.69 10.28
CA THR A 4 -0.69 6.74 10.48
C THR A 4 -1.21 5.31 10.52
N VAL A 5 -0.62 4.43 9.72
CA VAL A 5 -0.86 2.98 9.80
C VAL A 5 0.30 2.34 10.57
N TYR A 6 -0.02 1.69 11.69
CA TYR A 6 0.96 0.98 12.52
C TYR A 6 1.01 -0.51 12.13
N GLY A 7 2.19 -0.95 11.69
CA GLY A 7 2.47 -2.20 10.99
C GLY A 7 2.47 -1.99 9.48
N ALA A 8 3.62 -2.13 8.82
CA ALA A 8 3.80 -1.94 7.38
C ALA A 8 3.97 -3.26 6.59
N GLY A 9 3.56 -4.38 7.19
CA GLY A 9 3.47 -5.69 6.53
C GLY A 9 2.31 -5.77 5.52
N ALA A 10 1.90 -6.98 5.13
CA ALA A 10 0.94 -7.18 4.03
C ALA A 10 -0.37 -6.36 4.17
N ILE A 11 -1.05 -6.44 5.32
CA ILE A 11 -2.33 -5.74 5.52
C ILE A 11 -2.13 -4.23 5.64
N GLY A 12 -1.13 -3.80 6.39
CA GLY A 12 -0.83 -2.39 6.56
C GLY A 12 -0.37 -1.71 5.27
N GLY A 13 0.41 -2.42 4.45
CA GLY A 13 0.80 -1.97 3.12
C GLY A 13 -0.40 -1.81 2.19
N VAL A 14 -1.28 -2.80 2.10
CA VAL A 14 -2.50 -2.68 1.26
C VAL A 14 -3.42 -1.56 1.74
N THR A 15 -3.63 -1.46 3.06
CA THR A 15 -4.43 -0.38 3.68
C THR A 15 -3.81 0.98 3.39
N GLY A 16 -2.51 1.12 3.63
CA GLY A 16 -1.74 2.33 3.41
C GLY A 16 -1.76 2.78 1.95
N ALA A 17 -1.53 1.84 1.03
CA ALA A 17 -1.60 2.11 -0.41
C ALA A 17 -3.01 2.54 -0.85
N ALA A 18 -4.06 1.93 -0.32
CA ALA A 18 -5.43 2.31 -0.63
C ALA A 18 -5.76 3.74 -0.14
N LEU A 19 -5.37 4.08 1.10
CA LEU A 19 -5.55 5.41 1.67
C LEU A 19 -4.72 6.48 0.93
N ALA A 20 -3.47 6.17 0.58
CA ALA A 20 -2.61 7.06 -0.20
C ALA A 20 -3.21 7.31 -1.60
N ARG A 21 -3.77 6.27 -2.26
CA ARG A 21 -4.50 6.44 -3.53
C ARG A 21 -5.77 7.27 -3.41
N ALA A 22 -6.39 7.32 -2.22
CA ALA A 22 -7.51 8.20 -1.93
C ALA A 22 -7.09 9.64 -1.57
N GLY A 23 -5.81 9.99 -1.74
CA GLY A 23 -5.29 11.35 -1.54
C GLY A 23 -5.03 11.71 -0.07
N GLN A 24 -4.98 10.72 0.82
CA GLN A 24 -4.61 10.97 2.22
C GLN A 24 -3.08 11.00 2.37
N ASP A 25 -2.60 11.73 3.37
CA ASP A 25 -1.21 11.65 3.83
C ASP A 25 -1.07 10.49 4.83
N VAL A 26 -0.26 9.48 4.49
CA VAL A 26 -0.30 8.16 5.16
C VAL A 26 1.10 7.65 5.48
N PRO A 27 1.71 8.10 6.59
CA PRO A 27 2.94 7.49 7.08
C PRO A 27 2.69 6.03 7.53
N LEU A 28 3.60 5.14 7.16
CA LEU A 28 3.60 3.74 7.55
C LEU A 28 4.71 3.51 8.59
N ALA A 29 4.34 2.99 9.76
CA ALA A 29 5.27 2.71 10.84
C ALA A 29 5.42 1.20 11.03
N ASP A 30 6.65 0.71 11.18
CA ASP A 30 6.94 -0.68 11.52
C ASP A 30 8.14 -0.75 12.46
N ARG A 31 8.25 -1.82 13.24
CA ARG A 31 9.39 -2.09 14.13
C ARG A 31 10.58 -2.72 13.40
N ALA A 32 10.35 -3.27 12.21
CA ALA A 32 11.41 -3.88 11.40
C ALA A 32 12.20 -2.79 10.67
N GLU A 33 13.34 -2.38 11.24
CA GLU A 33 14.17 -1.29 10.70
C GLU A 33 14.58 -1.50 9.24
N ASP A 34 15.03 -2.72 8.87
CA ASP A 34 15.40 -3.05 7.48
C ASP A 34 14.22 -2.87 6.51
N HIS A 35 13.01 -3.23 6.95
CA HIS A 35 11.79 -3.06 6.15
C HIS A 35 11.44 -1.59 5.97
N VAL A 36 11.52 -0.80 7.04
CA VAL A 36 11.31 0.67 6.99
C VAL A 36 12.35 1.33 6.08
N ALA A 37 13.62 0.95 6.20
CA ALA A 37 14.70 1.48 5.35
C ALA A 37 14.45 1.17 3.87
N ALA A 38 14.09 -0.08 3.54
CA ALA A 38 13.76 -0.47 2.17
C ALA A 38 12.54 0.30 1.63
N MET A 39 11.49 0.47 2.42
CA MET A 39 10.31 1.24 2.03
C MET A 39 10.61 2.72 1.82
N ASN A 40 11.46 3.33 2.65
CA ASN A 40 11.85 4.73 2.47
C ASN A 40 12.73 4.93 1.22
N ALA A 41 13.58 3.95 0.90
CA ALA A 41 14.46 4.02 -0.28
C ALA A 41 13.74 3.74 -1.60
N HIS A 42 12.76 2.84 -1.60
CA HIS A 42 12.14 2.30 -2.82
C HIS A 42 10.64 2.57 -2.94
N GLY A 43 10.01 3.10 -1.91
CA GLY A 43 8.57 3.24 -1.82
C GLY A 43 7.85 1.90 -1.64
N LEU A 44 6.52 1.95 -1.75
CA LEU A 44 5.64 0.78 -1.67
C LEU A 44 5.09 0.45 -3.07
N THR A 45 5.34 -0.76 -3.55
CA THR A 45 4.76 -1.28 -4.79
C THR A 45 3.70 -2.32 -4.48
N MET A 46 2.51 -2.17 -5.06
CA MET A 46 1.39 -3.12 -4.90
C MET A 46 0.90 -3.58 -6.26
N ALA A 47 0.95 -4.89 -6.50
CA ALA A 47 0.38 -5.51 -7.69
C ALA A 47 -0.95 -6.18 -7.35
N SER A 48 -2.02 -5.79 -8.04
CA SER A 48 -3.28 -6.53 -8.03
C SER A 48 -3.40 -7.33 -9.31
N SER A 49 -3.75 -8.61 -9.22
CA SER A 49 -4.10 -9.44 -10.38
C SER A 49 -5.49 -9.08 -10.91
N SER A 50 -5.71 -7.82 -11.29
CA SER A 50 -6.92 -7.44 -12.01
C SER A 50 -6.78 -7.86 -13.47
N ARG A 51 -7.01 -9.15 -13.75
CA ARG A 51 -7.50 -9.57 -15.07
C ARG A 51 -8.93 -10.07 -14.89
N SER A 52 -9.88 -9.14 -14.97
CA SER A 52 -11.24 -9.49 -15.38
C SER A 52 -11.21 -9.53 -16.91
N PRO A 53 -11.59 -10.62 -17.60
CA PRO A 53 -11.82 -10.54 -19.03
C PRO A 53 -12.96 -9.54 -19.23
N ALA A 54 -12.72 -8.56 -20.10
CA ALA A 54 -13.75 -7.67 -20.60
C ALA A 54 -14.99 -8.51 -20.98
N GLY A 55 -16.16 -8.06 -20.55
CA GLY A 55 -17.41 -8.78 -20.73
C GLY A 55 -17.60 -9.25 -22.17
N SER A 56 -17.94 -10.53 -22.33
CA SER A 56 -18.56 -10.99 -23.57
C SER A 56 -20.01 -10.51 -23.56
N SER A 57 -20.25 -9.32 -24.08
CA SER A 57 -21.53 -9.02 -24.71
C SER A 57 -21.55 -9.75 -26.05
N ARG A 58 -22.20 -10.92 -26.07
CA ARG A 58 -22.93 -11.49 -27.20
C ARG A 58 -24.04 -12.38 -26.65
#